data_AF-A0A973H3C0-F1
#
_entry.id   AF-A0A973H3C0-F1
#
_cell.length_a   1.000
_cell.length_b   1.000
_cell.length_c   1.000
_cell.angle_alpha   90.00
_cell.angle_beta   90.00
_cell.angle_gamma   90.00
#
_symmetry.space_group_name_H-M   'P 1'
#
loop_
_entity.id
_entity.type
_entity.pdbx_description
1 polymer ?
#
loop_
_entity_poly.entity_id
_entity_poly.type
_entity_poly.pdbx_seq_one_letter_code
_entity_poly.pdbx_strand_id
1 'polypeptide(L)' 'LHVTYLWVDERHRGASLGSRLLTEAERIARDERGCAMSRLETWDFQAPEFYRKRGYDVVCVIPDYPPGITEYTLTKRLG' A
#
# COMPACT_ATOMS: atom_id res chain seq x y z
N LEU A 1 5.87 0.49 9.64
CA LEU A 1 6.27 0.74 8.24
C LEU A 1 5.43 1.86 7.65
N HIS A 2 6.06 2.83 6.99
CA HIS A 2 5.37 3.76 6.11
C HIS A 2 5.85 3.49 4.69
N VAL A 3 4.96 3.07 3.80
CA VAL A 3 5.30 2.81 2.39
C VAL A 3 5.11 4.11 1.62
N THR A 4 6.20 4.86 1.45
CA THR A 4 6.15 6.12 0.71
C THR A 4 5.98 5.91 -0.79
N TYR A 5 6.68 4.92 -1.36
CA TYR A 5 6.60 4.58 -2.78
C TYR A 5 6.70 3.08 -2.98
N LEU A 6 5.86 2.56 -3.88
CA LEU A 6 5.97 1.21 -4.41
C LEU A 6 5.67 1.29 -5.91
N TRP A 7 6.62 0.86 -6.72
CA TRP A 7 6.55 1.02 -8.17
C TRP A 7 7.01 -0.25 -8.88
N VAL A 8 6.36 -0.55 -10.00
CA VAL A 8 6.72 -1.62 -10.92
C VAL A 8 6.56 -1.06 -12.33
N ASP A 9 7.62 -1.19 -13.14
CA ASP A 9 7.59 -0.86 -14.57
C ASP A 9 6.40 -1.54 -15.25
N GLU A 10 5.75 -0.84 -16.17
CA GLU A 10 4.52 -1.30 -16.81
C GLU A 10 4.69 -2.64 -17.50
N ARG A 11 5.87 -2.90 -18.08
CA ARG A 11 6.22 -4.17 -18.75
C ARG A 11 6.26 -5.36 -17.81
N HIS A 12 6.31 -5.12 -16.50
CA HIS A 12 6.40 -6.16 -15.48
C HIS A 12 5.20 -6.20 -14.53
N ARG A 13 4.16 -5.39 -14.78
CA ARG A 13 2.89 -5.48 -14.05
C ARG A 13 2.19 -6.81 -14.36
N GLY A 14 1.36 -7.29 -13.43
CA GLY A 14 0.72 -8.61 -13.53
C GLY A 14 1.61 -9.80 -13.13
N ALA A 15 2.93 -9.63 -13.05
CA ALA A 15 3.87 -10.69 -12.64
C ALA A 15 4.06 -10.81 -11.11
N SER A 16 3.12 -10.30 -10.31
CA SER A 16 3.15 -10.32 -8.83
C SER A 16 4.36 -9.64 -8.16
N LEU A 17 5.19 -8.87 -8.90
CA LEU A 17 6.36 -8.20 -8.35
C LEU A 17 6.01 -7.21 -7.23
N GLY A 18 4.94 -6.41 -7.42
CA GLY A 18 4.48 -5.48 -6.37
C GLY A 18 4.08 -6.20 -5.09
N SER A 19 3.47 -7.38 -5.19
CA SER A 19 3.18 -8.22 -4.02
C SER A 19 4.46 -8.62 -3.30
N ARG A 20 5.45 -9.10 -4.06
CA ARG A 20 6.72 -9.59 -3.50
C ARG A 20 7.48 -8.47 -2.80
N LEU A 21 7.54 -7.28 -3.42
CA LEU A 21 8.17 -6.10 -2.83
C LEU A 21 7.48 -5.70 -1.52
N LEU A 22 6.14 -5.64 -1.51
CA LEU A 22 5.40 -5.26 -0.30
C LEU A 22 5.56 -6.29 0.81
N THR A 23 5.42 -7.58 0.50
CA THR A 23 5.58 -8.67 1.47
C THR A 23 6.97 -8.65 2.11
N GLU A 24 8.03 -8.41 1.33
CA GLU A 24 9.38 -8.37 1.89
C GLU A 24 9.59 -7.14 2.78
N ALA A 25 9.06 -5.97 2.39
CA ALA A 25 9.11 -4.78 3.22
C ALA A 25 8.34 -4.96 4.53
N GLU A 26 7.17 -5.60 4.49
CA GLU A 26 6.36 -5.93 5.67
C GLU A 26 7.08 -6.94 6.58
N ARG A 27 7.71 -7.97 6.00
CA ARG A 27 8.51 -8.98 6.73
C ARG A 27 9.64 -8.30 7.51
N ILE A 28 10.46 -7.49 6.84
CA ILE A 28 11.57 -6.75 7.46
C ILE A 28 11.03 -5.83 8.57
N ALA A 29 9.93 -5.12 8.31
CA ALA A 29 9.35 -4.21 9.28
C ALA A 29 8.90 -4.95 10.56
N ARG A 30 8.24 -6.10 10.42
CA ARG A 30 7.78 -6.91 11.54
C ARG A 30 8.95 -7.59 12.26
N ASP A 31 9.70 -8.42 11.54
CA ASP A 31 10.61 -9.40 12.12
C ASP A 31 11.92 -8.76 12.60
N GLU A 32 12.41 -7.75 11.88
CA GLU A 32 13.73 -7.15 12.14
C GLU A 32 13.62 -5.79 12.85
N ARG A 33 12.46 -5.12 12.74
CA ARG A 33 12.27 -3.76 13.29
C ARG A 33 11.15 -3.66 14.32
N GLY A 34 10.43 -4.75 14.61
CA GLY A 34 9.35 -4.76 15.60
C GLY A 34 8.19 -3.82 15.30
N CYS A 35 7.97 -3.45 14.03
CA CYS A 35 6.83 -2.63 13.64
C CYS A 35 5.53 -3.44 13.77
N ALA A 36 4.57 -2.91 14.54
CA ALA A 36 3.24 -3.51 14.66
C ALA A 36 2.28 -3.12 13.53
N MET A 37 2.55 -2.04 12.81
CA MET A 37 1.64 -1.46 11.83
C MET A 37 2.37 -1.04 10.54
N SER A 38 1.65 -1.11 9.44
CA SER A 38 2.00 -0.54 8.14
C SER A 38 0.96 0.51 7.73
N ARG A 39 1.39 1.60 7.09
CA ARG A 39 0.50 2.62 6.52
C ARG A 39 0.98 3.12 5.16
N LEU A 40 0.07 3.64 4.36
CA LEU A 40 0.35 4.32 3.09
C LEU A 40 -0.81 5.24 2.67
N GLU A 41 -0.49 6.15 1.77
CA GLU A 41 -1.44 6.95 0.99
C GLU A 41 -1.44 6.47 -0.47
N THR A 42 -2.61 6.49 -1.12
CA THR A 42 -2.75 6.11 -2.53
C THR A 42 -3.99 6.77 -3.14
N TRP A 43 -3.99 7.03 -4.43
CA TRP A 43 -5.14 7.60 -5.15
C TRP A 43 -5.90 6.52 -5.91
N ASP A 44 -7.14 6.79 -6.32
CA ASP A 44 -7.97 5.85 -7.09
C ASP A 44 -7.28 5.26 -8.34
N PHE A 45 -6.48 6.08 -9.04
CA PHE A 45 -5.66 5.65 -10.19
C PHE A 45 -4.38 4.89 -9.80
N GLN A 46 -4.02 4.85 -8.51
CA GLN A 46 -2.83 4.19 -7.96
C GLN A 46 -3.14 2.87 -7.22
N ALA A 47 -4.18 2.16 -7.65
CA ALA A 47 -4.52 0.81 -7.21
C ALA A 47 -4.82 0.64 -5.70
N PRO A 48 -5.81 1.34 -5.13
CA PRO A 48 -6.25 1.11 -3.74
C PRO A 48 -6.69 -0.35 -3.50
N GLU A 49 -7.31 -0.97 -4.50
CA GLU A 49 -7.72 -2.38 -4.46
C GLU A 49 -6.54 -3.36 -4.35
N PHE A 50 -5.35 -2.98 -4.83
CA PHE A 50 -4.14 -3.79 -4.63
C PHE A 50 -3.84 -3.89 -3.14
N TYR A 51 -3.87 -2.79 -2.40
CA TYR A 51 -3.56 -2.81 -0.97
C TYR A 51 -4.67 -3.50 -0.16
N ARG A 52 -5.95 -3.24 -0.48
CA ARG A 52 -7.09 -3.93 0.17
C ARG A 52 -6.98 -5.45 0.07
N LYS A 53 -6.67 -5.99 -1.11
CA LYS A 53 -6.45 -7.44 -1.32
C LYS A 53 -5.27 -8.02 -0.51
N ARG A 54 -4.41 -7.18 0.07
CA ARG A 54 -3.26 -7.55 0.90
C ARG A 54 -3.52 -7.36 2.39
N GLY A 55 -4.78 -7.15 2.77
CA GLY A 55 -5.21 -7.02 4.17
C GLY A 55 -5.01 -5.63 4.74
N TYR A 56 -5.00 -4.60 3.89
CA TYR A 56 -5.05 -3.22 4.35
C TYR A 56 -6.50 -2.74 4.47
N ASP A 57 -6.78 -2.04 5.56
CA ASP A 57 -8.04 -1.36 5.82
C ASP A 57 -7.94 0.12 5.44
N VAL A 58 -9.02 0.65 4.86
CA VAL A 58 -9.14 2.07 4.58
C VAL A 58 -9.52 2.79 5.86
N VAL A 59 -8.72 3.76 6.27
CA VAL A 59 -8.97 4.56 7.49
C VAL A 59 -9.33 6.01 7.18
N CYS A 60 -9.03 6.48 5.97
CA CYS A 60 -9.40 7.81 5.49
C CYS A 60 -9.69 7.75 3.99
N VAL A 61 -10.66 8.56 3.56
CA VAL A 61 -10.99 8.81 2.16
C VAL A 61 -11.15 10.32 2.01
N ILE A 62 -10.39 10.91 1.09
CA ILE A 62 -10.51 12.33 0.75
C ILE A 62 -10.99 12.41 -0.71
N PRO A 63 -12.30 12.59 -0.94
CA PRO A 63 -12.82 12.76 -2.28
C PRO A 63 -12.40 14.11 -2.86
N ASP A 64 -12.30 14.16 -4.19
CA ASP A 64 -12.05 15.39 -4.96
C ASP A 64 -10.74 16.11 -4.59
N TYR A 65 -9.69 15.34 -4.29
CA TYR A 65 -8.36 15.82 -3.89
C TYR A 65 -7.22 15.10 -4.64
N PRO A 66 -6.64 15.70 -5.70
CA PRO A 66 -7.09 16.93 -6.37
C PRO A 66 -8.43 16.74 -7.11
N PRO A 67 -9.04 17.80 -7.68
CA PRO A 67 -10.35 17.69 -8.33
C PRO A 67 -10.43 16.52 -9.33
N GLY A 68 -11.46 15.69 -9.18
CA GLY A 68 -11.68 14.48 -9.98
C GLY A 68 -10.95 13.21 -9.51
N ILE A 69 -10.18 13.28 -8.43
CA ILE A 69 -9.40 12.15 -7.89
C ILE A 69 -9.75 11.95 -6.41
N THR A 70 -9.84 10.70 -5.97
CA THR A 70 -9.99 10.34 -4.56
C THR A 70 -8.67 9.83 -3.98
N GLU A 71 -8.23 10.42 -2.86
CA GLU A 71 -7.13 9.91 -2.04
C GLU A 71 -7.64 8.94 -0.97
N TYR A 72 -6.87 7.90 -0.69
CA TYR A 72 -7.11 6.91 0.35
C TYR A 72 -5.89 6.80 1.27
N THR A 73 -6.12 6.85 2.57
CA THR A 73 -5.14 6.38 3.56
C THR A 73 -5.50 4.97 4.00
N LEU A 74 -4.54 4.06 3.95
CA LEU A 74 -4.72 2.67 4.34
C LEU A 74 -3.73 2.26 5.43
N THR A 75 -4.17 1.36 6.31
CA THR A 75 -3.35 0.77 7.36
C THR A 75 -3.49 -0.74 7.41
N LYS A 76 -2.49 -1.42 7.96
CA LYS A 76 -2.49 -2.86 8.17
C LYS A 76 -1.75 -3.19 9.44
N ARG A 77 -2.29 -4.12 10.24
CA ARG A 77 -1.56 -4.72 11.35
C ARG A 77 -0.56 -5.74 10.81
N LEU A 78 0.69 -5.60 11.21
CA LEU A 78 1.73 -6.60 10.99
C LEU A 78 1.66 -7.52 12.22
N GLY A 79 1.11 -8.72 12.03
CA GLY A 79 0.86 -9.69 13.11
C GLY A 79 2.12 -10.20 13.77
#